data_AF-A0A1J4J5N0-F1
#
_entry.id   AF-A0A1J4J5N0-F1
#
_cell.length_a   1.000
_cell.length_b   1.000
_cell.length_c   1.000
_cell.angle_alpha   90.00
_cell.angle_beta   90.00
_cell.angle_gamma   90.00
#
_symmetry.space_group_name_H-M   'P 1'
#
loop_
_entity.id
_entity.type
_entity.pdbx_description
1 polymer ?
#
loop_
_entity_poly.entity_id
_entity_poly.type
_entity_poly.pdbx_seq_one_letter_code
_entity_poly.pdbx_strand_id
1 'polypeptide(L)'
;MENFREVLTFLNKSSSFLEKLHKLLNWSGNNQQRIAFSGVSWISENSFIINADRLSQLLIVKPDTIFSTLRNHGFTRQVSPNNLQKIFFRNGFTINGISIETPVKAKNASNKEESDINKGKMYKTGIIEFDDLISKLFMSFDVISKNDLIKEFYSQFCPNFVKFENMEWIFSDYFQNDVIEFEEFFTFYQHFGPLKSILAKYSLYKKATSNPTVNIPQIHTQKIHIGEKNKFLLNNKYLIYNDYKADIGKSFLQTENKMAFYSWENIFECLPSIKDVQKVRHCVEDTAYQSEHCLQNEISLS
;
A
#
# COMPACT_ATOMS: atom_id res chain seq x y z
N MET A 1 -11.82 2.05 -41.22
CA MET A 1 -12.17 1.54 -39.87
C MET A 1 -10.92 0.87 -39.31
N GLU A 2 -10.40 1.36 -38.19
CA GLU A 2 -9.23 0.73 -37.54
C GLU A 2 -9.52 -0.72 -37.15
N ASN A 3 -8.53 -1.59 -37.37
CA ASN A 3 -8.62 -2.99 -36.98
C ASN A 3 -8.35 -3.15 -35.48
N PHE A 4 -9.03 -4.08 -34.81
CA PHE A 4 -8.79 -4.38 -33.40
C PHE A 4 -7.32 -4.70 -33.08
N ARG A 5 -6.57 -5.30 -34.01
CA ARG A 5 -5.12 -5.54 -33.84
C ARG A 5 -4.32 -4.24 -33.65
N GLU A 6 -4.70 -3.18 -34.34
CA GLU A 6 -4.06 -1.86 -34.21
C GLU A 6 -4.36 -1.24 -32.85
N VAL A 7 -5.60 -1.40 -32.38
CA VAL A 7 -6.02 -0.97 -31.04
C VAL A 7 -5.23 -1.71 -29.96
N LEU A 8 -5.14 -3.04 -30.02
CA LEU A 8 -4.34 -3.82 -29.08
C LEU A 8 -2.87 -3.39 -29.06
N THR A 9 -2.29 -3.17 -30.25
CA THR A 9 -0.90 -2.69 -30.36
C THR A 9 -0.74 -1.32 -29.68
N PHE A 10 -1.72 -0.43 -29.84
CA PHE A 10 -1.72 0.86 -29.15
C PHE A 10 -1.87 0.72 -27.63
N LEU A 11 -2.80 -0.12 -27.17
CA LEU A 11 -3.05 -0.34 -25.73
C LEU A 11 -1.82 -0.89 -24.99
N ASN A 12 -1.02 -1.72 -25.67
CA ASN A 12 0.22 -2.25 -25.11
C ASN A 12 1.36 -1.21 -25.10
N LYS A 13 1.33 -0.21 -25.98
CA LYS A 13 2.37 0.83 -26.09
C LYS A 13 2.10 2.06 -25.23
N SER A 14 0.84 2.46 -25.08
CA SER A 14 0.51 3.63 -24.25
C SER A 14 0.75 3.30 -22.78
N SER A 15 1.34 4.23 -22.05
CA SER A 15 1.47 4.16 -20.58
C SER A 15 0.29 4.80 -19.85
N SER A 16 -0.49 5.65 -20.52
CA SER A 16 -1.57 6.42 -19.92
C SER A 16 -2.89 5.67 -19.97
N PHE A 17 -3.50 5.43 -18.81
CA PHE A 17 -4.84 4.85 -18.72
C PHE A 17 -5.88 5.67 -19.51
N LEU A 18 -5.80 7.01 -19.47
CA LEU A 18 -6.76 7.88 -20.15
C LEU A 18 -6.69 7.76 -21.67
N GLU A 19 -5.49 7.65 -22.22
CA GLU A 19 -5.31 7.44 -23.66
C GLU A 19 -5.83 6.08 -24.10
N LYS A 20 -5.55 5.03 -23.30
CA LYS A 20 -6.09 3.67 -23.55
C LYS A 20 -7.61 3.68 -23.56
N LEU A 21 -8.23 4.30 -22.55
CA LEU A 21 -9.67 4.40 -22.42
C LEU A 21 -10.28 5.20 -23.59
N HIS A 22 -9.69 6.35 -23.93
CA HIS A 22 -10.15 7.19 -25.03
C HIS A 22 -10.06 6.47 -26.38
N LYS A 23 -8.96 5.77 -26.64
CA LYS A 23 -8.79 4.95 -27.85
C LYS A 23 -9.84 3.84 -27.93
N LEU A 24 -10.11 3.15 -26.82
CA LEU A 24 -11.15 2.11 -26.76
C LEU A 24 -12.56 2.67 -26.97
N LEU A 25 -12.86 3.82 -26.39
CA LEU A 25 -14.15 4.51 -26.58
C LEU A 25 -14.36 4.90 -28.05
N ASN A 26 -13.35 5.49 -28.69
CA ASN A 26 -13.40 5.88 -30.10
C ASN A 26 -13.47 4.68 -31.05
N TRP A 27 -12.74 3.61 -30.75
CA TRP A 27 -12.82 2.37 -31.53
C TRP A 27 -14.20 1.70 -31.39
N SER A 28 -14.76 1.68 -30.18
CA SER A 28 -16.05 1.06 -29.92
C SER A 28 -17.18 1.85 -30.59
N GLY A 29 -17.16 3.18 -30.46
CA GLY A 29 -18.19 4.06 -30.98
C GLY A 29 -19.59 3.57 -30.60
N ASN A 30 -20.47 3.50 -31.60
CA ASN A 30 -21.84 2.98 -31.48
C ASN A 30 -21.98 1.52 -31.97
N ASN A 31 -20.88 0.81 -32.21
CA ASN A 31 -20.93 -0.57 -32.71
C ASN A 31 -21.17 -1.56 -31.56
N GLN A 32 -22.37 -2.16 -31.53
CA GLN A 32 -22.79 -3.05 -30.44
C GLN A 32 -21.84 -4.23 -30.18
N GLN A 33 -21.25 -4.82 -31.22
CA GLN A 33 -20.30 -5.92 -31.04
C GLN A 33 -19.02 -5.45 -30.36
N ARG A 34 -18.50 -4.28 -30.77
CA ARG A 34 -17.31 -3.69 -30.15
C ARG A 34 -17.59 -3.26 -28.71
N ILE A 35 -18.76 -2.72 -28.43
CA ILE A 35 -19.19 -2.34 -27.07
C ILE A 35 -19.32 -3.58 -26.19
N ALA A 36 -19.95 -4.66 -26.68
CA ALA A 36 -20.06 -5.91 -25.93
C ALA A 36 -18.69 -6.51 -25.59
N PHE A 37 -17.72 -6.32 -26.48
CA PHE A 37 -16.35 -6.77 -26.30
C PHE A 37 -15.54 -5.86 -25.36
N SER A 38 -15.55 -4.54 -25.58
CA SER A 38 -14.74 -3.58 -24.84
C SER A 38 -15.31 -3.19 -23.49
N GLY A 39 -16.63 -3.27 -23.36
CA GLY A 39 -17.37 -2.74 -22.23
C GLY A 39 -17.47 -1.22 -22.19
N VAL A 40 -17.09 -0.48 -23.23
CA VAL A 40 -17.13 0.99 -23.21
C VAL A 40 -17.82 1.58 -24.43
N SER A 41 -18.51 2.70 -24.25
CA SER A 41 -19.17 3.42 -25.35
C SER A 41 -19.45 4.87 -24.98
N TRP A 42 -19.34 5.78 -25.95
CA TRP A 42 -19.81 7.16 -25.82
C TRP A 42 -21.35 7.20 -25.80
N ILE A 43 -21.92 7.99 -24.89
CA ILE A 43 -23.35 8.32 -24.86
C ILE A 43 -23.60 9.69 -25.49
N SER A 44 -22.69 10.63 -25.22
CA SER A 44 -22.67 11.97 -25.78
C SER A 44 -21.24 12.36 -26.13
N GLU A 45 -21.05 13.59 -26.61
CA GLU A 45 -19.72 14.14 -26.92
C GLU A 45 -18.74 14.12 -25.74
N ASN A 46 -19.26 14.22 -24.51
CA ASN A 46 -18.48 14.36 -23.27
C ASN A 46 -18.83 13.33 -22.19
N SER A 47 -19.68 12.34 -22.48
CA SER A 47 -20.09 11.33 -21.51
C SER A 47 -20.11 9.93 -22.10
N PHE A 48 -19.82 8.94 -21.27
CA PHE A 48 -19.66 7.55 -21.69
C PHE A 48 -20.10 6.58 -20.60
N ILE A 49 -20.32 5.33 -21.00
CA ILE A 49 -20.57 4.19 -20.10
C ILE A 49 -19.37 3.26 -20.02
N ILE A 50 -19.28 2.56 -18.89
CA ILE A 50 -18.28 1.51 -18.66
C ILE A 50 -18.93 0.29 -18.00
N ASN A 51 -18.65 -0.88 -18.56
CA ASN A 51 -18.69 -2.17 -17.91
C ASN A 51 -17.27 -2.51 -17.44
N ALA A 52 -17.02 -2.31 -16.15
CA ALA A 52 -15.68 -2.43 -15.58
C ALA A 52 -15.15 -3.86 -15.61
N ASP A 53 -16.03 -4.88 -15.58
CA ASP A 53 -15.63 -6.29 -15.66
C ASP A 53 -15.12 -6.70 -17.04
N ARG A 54 -15.58 -6.03 -18.09
CA ARG A 54 -15.07 -6.24 -19.45
C ARG A 54 -13.80 -5.43 -19.70
N LEU A 55 -13.81 -4.17 -19.27
CA LEU A 55 -12.65 -3.30 -19.43
C LEU A 55 -11.44 -3.80 -18.62
N SER A 56 -11.67 -4.36 -17.43
CA SER A 56 -10.64 -4.96 -16.55
C SER A 56 -9.89 -6.09 -17.25
N GLN A 57 -10.61 -6.96 -17.98
CA GLN A 57 -10.04 -8.07 -18.73
C GLN A 57 -9.11 -7.58 -19.85
N LEU A 58 -9.48 -6.48 -20.52
CA LEU A 58 -8.70 -5.92 -21.62
C LEU A 58 -7.47 -5.14 -21.16
N LEU A 59 -7.58 -4.44 -20.03
CA LEU A 59 -6.49 -3.63 -19.50
C LEU A 59 -5.62 -4.37 -18.46
N ILE A 60 -6.02 -5.60 -18.08
CA ILE A 60 -5.35 -6.44 -17.08
C ILE A 60 -5.23 -5.69 -15.74
N VAL A 61 -6.35 -5.12 -15.29
CA VAL A 61 -6.47 -4.38 -14.02
C VAL A 61 -7.75 -4.77 -13.32
N LYS A 62 -7.86 -4.68 -11.99
CA LYS A 62 -9.11 -5.00 -11.28
C LYS A 62 -10.20 -3.96 -11.61
N PRO A 63 -11.50 -4.34 -11.61
CA PRO A 63 -12.60 -3.40 -11.82
C PRO A 63 -12.59 -2.20 -10.86
N ASP A 64 -12.23 -2.40 -9.59
CA ASP A 64 -12.16 -1.32 -8.60
C ASP A 64 -11.05 -0.31 -8.91
N THR A 65 -9.91 -0.78 -9.43
CA THR A 65 -8.83 0.08 -9.89
C THR A 65 -9.31 1.01 -10.99
N ILE A 66 -10.11 0.54 -11.96
CA ILE A 66 -10.70 1.38 -13.01
C ILE A 66 -11.51 2.53 -12.41
N PHE A 67 -12.39 2.22 -11.44
CA PHE A 67 -13.21 3.25 -10.80
C PHE A 67 -12.39 4.22 -9.95
N SER A 68 -11.36 3.73 -9.25
CA SER A 68 -10.41 4.58 -8.53
C SER A 68 -9.69 5.52 -9.49
N THR A 69 -9.11 5.00 -10.58
CA THR A 69 -8.40 5.78 -11.59
C THR A 69 -9.29 6.84 -12.24
N LEU A 70 -10.53 6.52 -12.59
CA LEU A 70 -11.49 7.50 -13.11
C LEU A 70 -11.76 8.63 -12.11
N ARG A 71 -11.97 8.28 -10.83
CA ARG A 71 -12.17 9.28 -9.78
C ARG A 71 -10.94 10.16 -9.60
N ASN A 72 -9.75 9.56 -9.59
CA ASN A 72 -8.47 10.27 -9.44
C ASN A 72 -8.21 11.22 -10.61
N HIS A 73 -8.74 10.92 -11.80
CA HIS A 73 -8.69 11.81 -12.96
C HIS A 73 -9.87 12.78 -13.06
N GLY A 74 -10.66 12.95 -12.00
CA GLY A 74 -11.73 13.96 -11.94
C GLY A 74 -12.98 13.63 -12.77
N PHE A 75 -13.20 12.35 -13.10
CA PHE A 75 -14.46 11.95 -13.71
C PHE A 75 -15.58 11.96 -12.68
N THR A 76 -16.71 12.56 -13.04
CA THR A 76 -17.92 12.52 -12.26
C THR A 76 -18.75 11.31 -12.68
N ARG A 77 -19.22 10.53 -11.70
CA ARG A 77 -20.10 9.40 -11.93
C ARG A 77 -21.54 9.83 -11.71
N GLN A 78 -22.37 9.70 -12.74
CA GLN A 78 -23.82 9.86 -12.65
C GLN A 78 -24.49 8.50 -12.79
N VAL A 79 -25.53 8.28 -12.00
CA VAL A 79 -26.38 7.08 -12.14
C VAL A 79 -27.44 7.43 -13.18
N SER A 80 -27.58 6.59 -14.21
CA SER A 80 -28.65 6.73 -15.19
C SER A 80 -30.02 6.71 -14.49
N PRO A 81 -31.03 7.49 -14.94
CA PRO A 81 -32.38 7.51 -14.34
C PRO A 81 -33.02 6.12 -14.20
N ASN A 82 -32.64 5.19 -15.09
CA ASN A 82 -33.17 3.82 -15.09
C ASN A 82 -32.33 2.87 -14.22
N ASN A 83 -31.34 3.36 -13.47
CA ASN A 83 -30.42 2.59 -12.60
C ASN A 83 -29.61 1.47 -13.25
N LEU A 84 -29.67 1.28 -14.56
CA LEU A 84 -29.00 0.16 -15.24
C LEU A 84 -27.54 0.43 -15.58
N GLN A 85 -27.11 1.70 -15.69
CA GLN A 85 -25.78 2.04 -16.19
C GLN A 85 -25.16 3.21 -15.43
N LYS A 86 -23.85 3.10 -15.20
CA LYS A 86 -23.00 4.15 -14.64
C LYS A 86 -22.48 5.01 -15.79
N ILE A 87 -22.82 6.30 -15.77
CA ILE A 87 -22.40 7.29 -16.75
C ILE A 87 -21.22 8.07 -16.16
N PHE A 88 -20.19 8.29 -16.95
CA PHE A 88 -19.00 9.04 -16.57
C PHE A 88 -18.84 10.23 -17.51
N PHE A 89 -18.45 11.39 -16.95
CA PHE A 89 -18.10 12.58 -17.73
C PHE A 89 -16.98 13.36 -17.04
N ARG A 90 -16.21 14.10 -17.83
CA ARG A 90 -15.15 15.00 -17.35
C ARG A 90 -14.95 16.12 -18.38
N ASN A 91 -14.84 17.36 -17.91
CA ASN A 91 -14.49 18.48 -18.81
C ASN A 91 -13.14 18.24 -19.47
N GLY A 92 -13.09 18.46 -20.79
CA GLY A 92 -11.90 18.19 -21.61
C GLY A 92 -11.73 16.73 -22.03
N PHE A 93 -12.51 15.77 -21.54
CA PHE A 93 -12.48 14.39 -22.04
C PHE A 93 -13.67 14.16 -22.98
N THR A 94 -13.42 14.29 -24.29
CA THR A 94 -14.46 14.27 -25.33
C THR A 94 -14.15 13.25 -26.41
N ILE A 95 -15.11 12.93 -27.27
CA ILE A 95 -14.88 12.07 -28.44
C ILE A 95 -13.74 12.57 -29.34
N ASN A 96 -13.54 13.89 -29.41
CA ASN A 96 -12.57 14.55 -30.28
C ASN A 96 -11.17 14.65 -29.67
N GLY A 97 -11.02 14.43 -28.36
CA GLY A 97 -9.70 14.49 -27.72
C GLY A 97 -9.73 14.58 -26.20
N ILE A 98 -8.53 14.58 -25.62
CA ILE A 98 -8.27 14.72 -24.20
C ILE A 98 -7.55 16.06 -23.97
N SER A 99 -8.26 17.06 -23.48
CA SER A 99 -7.66 18.29 -22.95
C SER A 99 -7.27 18.08 -21.50
N ILE A 100 -5.98 18.18 -21.22
CA ILE A 100 -5.46 18.24 -19.84
C ILE A 100 -5.62 19.68 -19.37
N GLU A 101 -6.85 20.10 -19.12
CA GLU A 101 -7.07 21.35 -18.39
C GLU A 101 -6.74 21.07 -16.93
N THR A 102 -5.59 21.55 -16.48
CA THR A 102 -5.35 21.87 -15.07
C THR A 102 -6.53 22.75 -14.64
N PRO A 103 -7.28 22.43 -13.58
CA PRO A 103 -8.48 23.17 -13.24
C PRO A 103 -8.15 24.64 -13.04
N VAL A 104 -8.54 25.47 -14.02
CA VAL A 104 -8.36 26.92 -13.97
C VAL A 104 -9.31 27.41 -12.88
N LYS A 105 -8.73 27.85 -11.76
CA LYS A 105 -9.45 28.52 -10.67
C LYS A 105 -10.26 29.68 -11.26
N ALA A 106 -11.57 29.49 -11.40
CA ALA A 106 -12.49 30.59 -11.67
C ALA A 106 -12.40 31.57 -10.49
N LYS A 107 -11.85 32.76 -10.76
CA LYS A 107 -11.80 33.87 -9.80
C LYS A 107 -13.22 34.37 -9.57
N ASN A 108 -13.89 33.90 -8.52
CA ASN A 108 -14.95 34.65 -7.87
C ASN A 108 -14.60 34.79 -6.39
N ALA A 109 -14.45 36.05 -5.99
CA ALA A 109 -14.09 36.46 -4.65
C ALA A 109 -15.28 36.31 -3.70
N SER A 110 -15.14 35.46 -2.68
CA SER A 110 -15.41 35.80 -1.27
C SER A 110 -15.31 34.55 -0.39
N ASN A 111 -14.66 34.76 0.75
CA ASN A 111 -14.55 33.91 1.94
C ASN A 111 -13.57 32.72 1.90
N LYS A 112 -12.43 33.00 2.55
CA LYS A 112 -11.46 32.05 3.09
C LYS A 112 -12.15 31.09 4.07
N GLU A 113 -12.13 29.80 3.72
CA GLU A 113 -11.73 28.65 4.55
C GLU A 113 -12.29 27.39 3.88
N GLU A 114 -11.63 26.93 2.81
CA GLU A 114 -11.65 25.53 2.31
C GLU A 114 -10.91 25.50 0.97
N SER A 115 -9.57 25.56 1.02
CA SER A 115 -8.75 25.36 -0.17
C SER A 115 -7.57 24.45 0.14
N ASP A 116 -7.87 23.22 0.54
CA ASP A 116 -6.89 22.12 0.60
C ASP A 116 -7.47 20.75 0.20
N ILE A 117 -8.70 20.69 -0.30
CA ILE A 117 -9.40 19.44 -0.60
C ILE A 117 -9.42 19.24 -2.11
N ASN A 118 -8.30 18.80 -2.70
CA ASN A 118 -8.22 18.06 -3.99
C ASN A 118 -6.78 17.93 -4.56
N LYS A 119 -5.74 18.05 -3.73
CA LYS A 119 -4.55 17.21 -3.97
C LYS A 119 -4.98 15.81 -3.52
N GLY A 120 -4.98 14.83 -4.44
CA GLY A 120 -5.29 13.43 -4.12
C GLY A 120 -4.62 13.10 -2.80
N LYS A 121 -5.40 12.60 -1.82
CA LYS A 121 -5.00 12.51 -0.40
C LYS A 121 -3.59 11.95 -0.33
N MET A 122 -2.62 12.85 -0.23
CA MET A 122 -1.23 12.50 -0.13
C MET A 122 -1.14 11.95 1.29
N TYR A 123 -0.98 10.63 1.41
CA TYR A 123 -0.91 9.97 2.70
C TYR A 123 0.34 10.46 3.41
N LYS A 124 0.19 11.55 4.17
CA LYS A 124 1.26 12.12 4.97
C LYS A 124 1.28 11.38 6.30
N THR A 125 2.31 10.58 6.49
CA THR A 125 2.61 9.93 7.76
C THR A 125 3.27 10.90 8.75
N GLY A 126 3.76 12.04 8.24
CA GLY A 126 4.60 12.98 8.96
C GLY A 126 6.05 12.50 9.07
N ILE A 127 6.42 11.45 8.34
CA ILE A 127 7.78 10.90 8.27
C ILE A 127 8.28 11.22 6.87
N ILE A 128 9.11 12.26 6.77
CA ILE A 128 9.53 12.86 5.48
C ILE A 128 10.11 11.80 4.55
N GLU A 129 10.99 10.94 5.05
CA GLU A 129 11.63 9.88 4.25
C GLU A 129 10.60 8.91 3.64
N PHE A 130 9.57 8.55 4.39
CA PHE A 130 8.52 7.66 3.91
C PHE A 130 7.57 8.38 2.95
N ASP A 131 7.17 9.61 3.29
CA ASP A 131 6.29 10.40 2.45
C ASP A 131 6.95 10.69 1.09
N ASP A 132 8.26 10.93 1.06
CA ASP A 132 9.05 11.11 -0.17
C ASP A 132 9.17 9.83 -0.99
N LEU A 133 9.42 8.68 -0.33
CA LEU A 133 9.47 7.38 -0.98
C LEU A 133 8.12 7.03 -1.63
N ILE A 134 7.03 7.16 -0.86
CA ILE A 134 5.67 6.91 -1.37
C ILE A 134 5.35 7.82 -2.54
N SER A 135 5.69 9.10 -2.41
CA SER A 135 5.48 10.06 -3.48
C SER A 135 6.15 9.55 -4.74
N LYS A 136 7.43 9.15 -4.71
CA LYS A 136 8.15 8.62 -5.88
C LYS A 136 7.54 7.33 -6.43
N LEU A 137 7.27 6.36 -5.57
CA LEU A 137 6.78 5.02 -5.97
C LEU A 137 5.39 5.07 -6.59
N PHE A 138 4.51 5.91 -6.04
CA PHE A 138 3.08 5.94 -6.35
C PHE A 138 2.66 7.28 -7.00
N MET A 139 3.58 8.02 -7.65
CA MET A 139 3.29 9.32 -8.27
C MET A 139 2.13 9.27 -9.27
N SER A 140 2.03 8.18 -10.02
CA SER A 140 1.13 8.06 -11.18
C SER A 140 0.06 6.98 -11.01
N PHE A 141 0.27 6.03 -10.10
CA PHE A 141 -0.59 4.87 -9.93
C PHE A 141 -0.61 4.45 -8.45
N ASP A 142 -1.76 3.93 -8.01
CA ASP A 142 -1.94 3.33 -6.68
C ASP A 142 -1.35 1.91 -6.59
N VAL A 143 -0.60 1.48 -7.61
CA VAL A 143 0.00 0.16 -7.73
C VAL A 143 1.42 0.23 -8.27
N ILE A 144 2.26 -0.71 -7.84
CA ILE A 144 3.63 -0.88 -8.34
C ILE A 144 3.95 -2.37 -8.51
N SER A 145 4.81 -2.72 -9.46
CA SER A 145 5.30 -4.10 -9.53
C SER A 145 6.22 -4.39 -8.34
N LYS A 146 6.17 -5.60 -7.79
CA LYS A 146 7.02 -6.04 -6.68
C LYS A 146 8.49 -5.86 -6.99
N ASN A 147 8.90 -6.17 -8.22
CA ASN A 147 10.29 -6.02 -8.67
C ASN A 147 10.73 -4.55 -8.72
N ASP A 148 9.88 -3.64 -9.18
CA ASP A 148 10.21 -2.21 -9.21
C ASP A 148 10.25 -1.62 -7.81
N LEU A 149 9.34 -2.06 -6.92
CA LEU A 149 9.36 -1.70 -5.51
C LEU A 149 10.66 -2.14 -4.84
N ILE A 150 11.08 -3.40 -5.02
CA ILE A 150 12.33 -3.92 -4.46
C ILE A 150 13.53 -3.13 -4.98
N LYS A 151 13.61 -2.84 -6.29
CA LYS A 151 14.72 -2.08 -6.87
C LYS A 151 14.80 -0.66 -6.32
N GLU A 152 13.67 0.03 -6.23
CA GLU A 152 13.62 1.41 -5.73
C GLU A 152 13.89 1.46 -4.22
N PHE A 153 13.41 0.47 -3.46
CA PHE A 153 13.73 0.35 -2.04
C PHE A 153 15.23 0.06 -1.83
N TYR A 154 15.80 -0.86 -2.62
CA TYR A 154 17.21 -1.22 -2.56
C TYR A 154 18.13 -0.05 -2.89
N SER A 155 17.83 0.69 -3.96
CA SER A 155 18.63 1.83 -4.40
C SER A 155 18.67 2.95 -3.35
N GLN A 156 17.58 3.15 -2.60
CA GLN A 156 17.48 4.23 -1.63
C GLN A 156 18.07 3.88 -0.26
N PHE A 157 17.89 2.65 0.25
CA PHE A 157 18.14 2.35 1.67
C PHE A 157 19.22 1.31 1.93
N CYS A 158 19.61 0.52 0.93
CA CYS A 158 20.33 -0.73 1.19
C CYS A 158 21.60 -1.01 0.37
N PRO A 159 22.17 -0.12 -0.47
CA PRO A 159 23.20 -0.56 -1.42
C PRO A 159 24.50 -1.05 -0.76
N ASN A 160 24.79 -0.67 0.48
CA ASN A 160 26.09 -0.93 1.13
C ASN A 160 26.07 -2.02 2.21
N PHE A 161 24.90 -2.36 2.78
CA PHE A 161 24.84 -3.18 4.00
C PHE A 161 23.93 -4.39 3.90
N VAL A 162 23.02 -4.42 2.92
CA VAL A 162 22.05 -5.50 2.76
C VAL A 162 22.19 -6.03 1.35
N LYS A 163 22.34 -7.34 1.21
CA LYS A 163 22.35 -8.00 -0.10
C LYS A 163 20.97 -7.92 -0.75
N PHE A 164 20.92 -7.72 -2.06
CA PHE A 164 19.66 -7.59 -2.81
C PHE A 164 18.74 -8.80 -2.58
N GLU A 165 19.33 -10.00 -2.54
CA GLU A 165 18.62 -11.27 -2.36
C GLU A 165 17.88 -11.34 -1.01
N ASN A 166 18.42 -10.73 0.05
CA ASN A 166 17.75 -10.69 1.34
C ASN A 166 16.49 -9.83 1.28
N MET A 167 16.53 -8.72 0.54
CA MET A 167 15.37 -7.86 0.35
C MET A 167 14.31 -8.55 -0.52
N GLU A 168 14.74 -9.17 -1.61
CA GLU A 168 13.85 -9.94 -2.48
C GLU A 168 13.12 -11.05 -1.71
N TRP A 169 13.84 -11.77 -0.85
CA TRP A 169 13.26 -12.77 0.03
C TRP A 169 12.22 -12.18 1.00
N ILE A 170 12.53 -11.07 1.69
CA ILE A 170 11.59 -10.41 2.62
C ILE A 170 10.31 -9.97 1.91
N PHE A 171 10.45 -9.30 0.77
CA PHE A 171 9.30 -8.80 0.02
C PHE A 171 8.48 -9.95 -0.56
N SER A 172 9.12 -11.04 -1.00
CA SER A 172 8.41 -12.22 -1.49
C SER A 172 7.70 -13.01 -0.39
N ASP A 173 8.24 -13.01 0.83
CA ASP A 173 7.62 -13.65 2.00
C ASP A 173 6.41 -12.84 2.51
N TYR A 174 6.46 -11.51 2.45
CA TYR A 174 5.34 -10.66 2.88
C TYR A 174 4.28 -10.44 1.80
N PHE A 175 4.69 -10.12 0.57
CA PHE A 175 3.78 -9.80 -0.53
C PHE A 175 3.54 -11.03 -1.41
N GLN A 176 2.31 -11.55 -1.34
CA GLN A 176 1.89 -12.72 -2.12
C GLN A 176 1.70 -12.38 -3.61
N ASN A 177 1.40 -11.12 -3.94
CA ASN A 177 1.13 -10.66 -5.29
C ASN A 177 2.36 -10.01 -5.93
N ASP A 178 2.45 -10.08 -7.26
CA ASP A 178 3.49 -9.37 -8.03
C ASP A 178 3.15 -7.90 -8.31
N VAL A 179 1.89 -7.52 -8.09
CA VAL A 179 1.41 -6.14 -8.12
C VAL A 179 1.01 -5.77 -6.70
N ILE A 180 1.62 -4.73 -6.18
CA ILE A 180 1.45 -4.27 -4.80
C ILE A 180 0.65 -2.98 -4.82
N GLU A 181 -0.47 -2.98 -4.10
CA GLU A 181 -1.29 -1.78 -3.91
C GLU A 181 -0.65 -0.87 -2.85
N PHE A 182 -0.86 0.44 -2.97
CA PHE A 182 -0.36 1.42 -2.00
C PHE A 182 -0.74 1.03 -0.56
N GLU A 183 -2.00 0.66 -0.33
CA GLU A 183 -2.51 0.25 0.98
C GLU A 183 -1.78 -0.98 1.53
N GLU A 184 -1.39 -1.94 0.69
CA GLU A 184 -0.63 -3.13 1.10
C GLU A 184 0.79 -2.73 1.54
N PHE A 185 1.47 -1.88 0.78
CA PHE A 185 2.79 -1.38 1.14
C PHE A 185 2.76 -0.48 2.38
N PHE A 186 1.73 0.36 2.51
CA PHE A 186 1.54 1.19 3.70
C PHE A 186 1.30 0.33 4.95
N THR A 187 0.54 -0.74 4.81
CA THR A 187 0.32 -1.71 5.90
C THR A 187 1.63 -2.41 6.29
N PHE A 188 2.44 -2.84 5.31
CA PHE A 188 3.78 -3.37 5.58
C PHE A 188 4.65 -2.37 6.37
N TYR A 189 4.63 -1.11 5.96
CA TYR A 189 5.34 -0.05 6.65
C TYR A 189 4.85 0.18 8.08
N GLN A 190 3.54 0.13 8.32
CA GLN A 190 2.99 0.27 9.67
C GLN A 190 3.36 -0.92 10.57
N HIS A 191 3.46 -2.12 10.01
CA HIS A 191 3.89 -3.30 10.75
C HIS A 191 5.36 -3.29 11.15
N PHE A 192 6.24 -2.79 10.27
CA PHE A 192 7.68 -3.00 10.46
C PHE A 192 8.54 -1.73 10.37
N GLY A 193 7.98 -0.56 10.08
CA GLY A 193 8.74 0.69 9.98
C GLY A 193 9.47 1.05 11.28
N PRO A 194 10.40 2.03 11.26
CA PRO A 194 10.67 2.95 10.15
C PRO A 194 11.52 2.31 9.04
N LEU A 195 11.68 3.01 7.91
CA LEU A 195 12.34 2.47 6.69
C LEU A 195 13.76 1.96 6.98
N LYS A 196 14.52 2.68 7.81
CA LYS A 196 15.89 2.34 8.18
C LYS A 196 16.03 0.97 8.85
N SER A 197 15.03 0.55 9.63
CA SER A 197 15.07 -0.71 10.40
C SER A 197 14.01 -1.73 9.94
N ILE A 198 13.31 -1.48 8.84
CA ILE A 198 12.17 -2.29 8.41
C ILE A 198 12.54 -3.75 8.15
N LEU A 199 13.67 -3.98 7.48
CA LEU A 199 14.13 -5.33 7.16
C LEU A 199 14.56 -6.11 8.40
N ALA A 200 15.20 -5.41 9.34
CA ALA A 200 15.67 -6.01 10.58
C ALA A 200 14.49 -6.32 11.52
N LYS A 201 13.50 -5.43 11.64
CA LYS A 201 12.26 -5.68 12.39
C LYS A 201 11.47 -6.85 11.81
N TYR A 202 11.37 -6.93 10.49
CA TYR A 202 10.76 -8.07 9.81
C TYR A 202 11.49 -9.38 10.10
N SER A 203 12.82 -9.37 10.02
CA SER A 203 13.65 -10.55 10.28
C SER A 203 13.53 -11.03 11.73
N LEU A 204 13.50 -10.10 12.70
CA LEU A 204 13.25 -10.42 14.11
C LEU A 204 11.86 -11.03 14.31
N TYR A 205 10.83 -10.45 13.69
CA TYR A 205 9.49 -11.01 13.70
C TYR A 205 9.45 -12.44 13.14
N LYS A 206 10.05 -12.67 11.97
CA LYS A 206 10.12 -14.00 11.34
C LYS A 206 10.91 -15.00 12.18
N LYS A 207 12.05 -14.61 12.73
CA LYS A 207 12.83 -15.45 13.65
C LYS A 207 11.99 -15.86 14.85
N ALA A 208 11.35 -14.90 15.50
CA ALA A 208 10.59 -15.14 16.72
C ALA A 208 9.31 -15.98 16.46
N THR A 209 8.72 -15.90 15.26
CA THR A 209 7.58 -16.75 14.84
C THR A 209 7.99 -18.13 14.31
N SER A 210 9.23 -18.28 13.81
CA SER A 210 9.71 -19.50 13.17
C SER A 210 10.49 -20.43 14.09
N ASN A 211 10.83 -19.99 15.31
CA ASN A 211 11.59 -20.78 16.28
C ASN A 211 10.63 -21.43 17.31
N PRO A 212 10.12 -22.65 17.07
CA PRO A 212 9.27 -23.36 18.04
C PRO A 212 10.03 -23.86 19.28
N THR A 213 11.34 -23.63 19.36
CA THR A 213 12.29 -24.27 20.29
C THR A 213 12.84 -23.35 21.38
N VAL A 214 12.18 -22.22 21.68
CA VAL A 214 12.40 -21.63 23.01
C VAL A 214 11.86 -22.65 24.01
N ASN A 215 12.77 -23.43 24.60
CA ASN A 215 12.56 -24.50 25.57
C ASN A 215 11.95 -23.96 26.88
N ILE A 216 10.82 -23.28 26.79
CA ILE A 216 9.95 -22.93 27.91
C ILE A 216 8.89 -24.03 27.92
N PRO A 217 8.92 -24.99 28.86
CA PRO A 217 8.19 -26.26 28.78
C PRO A 217 6.65 -26.19 28.75
N GLN A 218 6.04 -25.02 28.59
CA GLN A 218 4.58 -24.85 28.65
C GLN A 218 4.00 -23.85 27.64
N ILE A 219 4.79 -23.28 26.73
CA ILE A 219 4.27 -22.33 25.75
C ILE A 219 3.90 -23.07 24.47
N HIS A 220 2.65 -23.57 24.43
CA HIS A 220 2.04 -24.03 23.20
C HIS A 220 2.16 -22.97 22.09
N THR A 221 2.53 -23.42 20.89
CA THR A 221 2.62 -22.69 19.61
C THR A 221 2.04 -21.28 19.65
N GLN A 222 2.90 -20.28 19.86
CA GLN A 222 2.43 -18.91 19.81
C GLN A 222 2.02 -18.56 18.38
N LYS A 223 0.77 -18.16 18.19
CA LYS A 223 0.25 -17.72 16.89
C LYS A 223 0.14 -16.21 16.88
N ILE A 224 0.75 -15.58 15.88
CA ILE A 224 0.61 -14.15 15.65
C ILE A 224 -0.21 -13.95 14.40
N HIS A 225 -1.31 -13.22 14.55
CA HIS A 225 -2.08 -12.74 13.43
C HIS A 225 -1.72 -11.27 13.19
N ILE A 226 -1.29 -10.98 11.97
CA ILE A 226 -1.11 -9.61 11.51
C ILE A 226 -2.51 -8.98 11.40
N GLY A 227 -2.73 -7.89 12.12
CA GLY A 227 -4.01 -7.19 12.21
C GLY A 227 -4.08 -5.98 11.28
N GLU A 228 -5.05 -5.10 11.53
CA GLU A 228 -5.14 -3.84 10.80
C GLU A 228 -4.06 -2.84 11.25
N LYS A 229 -3.48 -2.12 10.29
CA LYS A 229 -2.51 -1.03 10.50
C LYS A 229 -1.19 -1.48 11.09
N ASN A 230 -0.91 -1.13 12.34
CA ASN A 230 0.32 -1.46 13.07
C ASN A 230 0.07 -2.52 14.15
N LYS A 231 -1.05 -3.26 14.05
CA LYS A 231 -1.52 -4.18 15.09
C LYS A 231 -1.14 -5.62 14.80
N PHE A 232 -0.88 -6.35 15.86
CA PHE A 232 -0.65 -7.78 15.86
C PHE A 232 -1.46 -8.40 16.98
N LEU A 233 -2.01 -9.59 16.75
CA LEU A 233 -2.79 -10.33 17.73
C LEU A 233 -2.02 -11.60 18.09
N LEU A 234 -1.49 -11.63 19.30
CA LEU A 234 -0.75 -12.77 19.84
C LEU A 234 -1.71 -13.71 20.59
N ASN A 235 -1.73 -14.98 20.18
CA ASN A 235 -2.52 -16.06 20.77
C ASN A 235 -4.02 -15.75 20.86
N ASN A 236 -4.55 -14.96 19.93
CA ASN A 236 -5.93 -14.46 19.94
C ASN A 236 -6.31 -13.74 21.25
N LYS A 237 -5.32 -13.21 21.98
CA LYS A 237 -5.52 -12.67 23.33
C LYS A 237 -4.91 -11.28 23.52
N TYR A 238 -3.67 -11.08 23.10
CA TYR A 238 -2.93 -9.84 23.37
C TYR A 238 -2.82 -8.99 22.11
N LEU A 239 -3.10 -7.69 22.22
CA LEU A 239 -2.96 -6.75 21.13
C LEU A 239 -1.62 -6.02 21.25
N ILE A 240 -0.76 -6.24 20.26
CA ILE A 240 0.56 -5.64 20.18
C ILE A 240 0.55 -4.61 19.07
N TYR A 241 1.13 -3.45 19.32
CA TYR A 241 1.24 -2.34 18.41
C TYR A 241 2.71 -2.09 18.10
N ASN A 242 3.09 -2.05 16.83
CA ASN A 242 4.40 -1.56 16.43
C ASN A 242 4.37 -0.02 16.37
N ASP A 243 5.32 0.62 17.04
CA ASP A 243 5.66 2.00 16.79
C ASP A 243 6.56 2.07 15.55
N TYR A 244 5.92 2.29 14.39
CA TYR A 244 6.58 2.38 13.10
C TYR A 244 7.47 3.62 12.94
N LYS A 245 7.56 4.48 13.97
CA LYS A 245 8.50 5.60 14.04
C LYS A 245 9.75 5.30 14.87
N ALA A 246 9.70 4.26 15.70
CA ALA A 246 10.80 3.89 16.59
C ALA A 246 11.73 2.88 15.91
N ASP A 247 13.02 3.20 15.81
CA ASP A 247 14.06 2.28 15.32
C ASP A 247 14.33 1.12 16.30
N ILE A 248 15.03 0.10 15.81
CA ILE A 248 15.63 -0.94 16.66
C ILE A 248 16.58 -0.30 17.68
N GLY A 249 16.64 -0.87 18.89
CA GLY A 249 17.34 -0.31 20.04
C GLY A 249 16.49 0.62 20.89
N LYS A 250 15.28 0.97 20.43
CA LYS A 250 14.24 1.62 21.25
C LYS A 250 13.12 0.64 21.55
N SER A 251 12.26 0.99 22.50
CA SER A 251 11.00 0.26 22.69
C SER A 251 10.05 0.54 21.53
N PHE A 252 9.98 -0.37 20.57
CA PHE A 252 9.17 -0.20 19.35
C PHE A 252 7.91 -1.07 19.34
N LEU A 253 7.67 -1.88 20.36
CA LEU A 253 6.44 -2.64 20.50
C LEU A 253 5.72 -2.19 21.77
N GLN A 254 4.40 -2.13 21.72
CA GLN A 254 3.58 -1.72 22.85
C GLN A 254 2.32 -2.57 22.96
N THR A 255 1.89 -2.93 24.16
CA THR A 255 0.60 -3.64 24.37
C THR A 255 -0.56 -2.67 24.53
N GLU A 256 -1.80 -3.18 24.56
CA GLU A 256 -2.99 -2.39 24.90
C GLU A 256 -2.89 -1.66 26.26
N ASN A 257 -2.09 -2.20 27.20
CA ASN A 257 -1.86 -1.63 28.53
C ASN A 257 -0.65 -0.68 28.58
N LYS A 258 -0.16 -0.24 27.41
CA LYS A 258 0.98 0.67 27.24
C LYS A 258 2.34 0.12 27.71
N MET A 259 2.45 -1.18 27.97
CA MET A 259 3.76 -1.80 28.27
C MET A 259 4.59 -1.81 27.01
N ALA A 260 5.81 -1.30 27.11
CA ALA A 260 6.71 -1.12 25.98
C ALA A 260 7.79 -2.21 25.98
N PHE A 261 8.16 -2.68 24.80
CA PHE A 261 9.13 -3.74 24.58
C PHE A 261 10.05 -3.38 23.43
N TYR A 262 11.30 -3.82 23.51
CA TYR A 262 12.36 -3.51 22.55
C TYR A 262 12.63 -4.65 21.55
N SER A 263 11.96 -5.80 21.69
CA SER A 263 12.04 -6.91 20.74
C SER A 263 10.81 -7.81 20.79
N TRP A 264 10.62 -8.61 19.74
CA TRP A 264 9.54 -9.60 19.66
C TRP A 264 9.74 -10.73 20.67
N GLU A 265 10.99 -11.17 20.85
CA GLU A 265 11.37 -12.19 21.82
C GLU A 265 10.99 -11.76 23.26
N ASN A 266 11.29 -10.51 23.62
CA ASN A 266 10.96 -9.98 24.95
C ASN A 266 9.44 -9.97 25.20
N ILE A 267 8.63 -9.67 24.18
CA ILE A 267 7.16 -9.78 24.29
C ILE A 267 6.73 -11.23 24.55
N PHE A 268 7.30 -12.20 23.83
CA PHE A 268 6.88 -13.59 23.92
C PHE A 268 7.29 -14.26 25.22
N GLU A 269 8.39 -13.81 25.84
CA GLU A 269 8.81 -14.24 27.16
C GLU A 269 7.95 -13.61 28.26
N CYS A 270 7.68 -12.31 28.17
CA CYS A 270 6.99 -11.59 29.22
C CYS A 270 5.47 -11.83 29.24
N LEU A 271 4.76 -11.75 28.11
CA LEU A 271 3.29 -11.76 28.10
C LEU A 271 2.63 -13.03 28.66
N PRO A 272 3.12 -14.26 28.38
CA PRO A 272 2.54 -15.47 28.95
C PRO A 272 2.68 -15.57 30.47
N SER A 273 3.70 -14.91 31.04
CA SER A 273 3.96 -14.91 32.48
C SER A 273 3.03 -13.97 33.26
N ILE A 274 2.38 -13.03 32.57
CA ILE A 274 1.41 -12.09 33.15
C ILE A 274 0.08 -12.83 33.35
N LYS A 275 0.01 -13.62 34.43
CA LYS A 275 -1.23 -14.26 34.89
C LYS A 275 -2.21 -13.24 35.49
N ASP A 276 -1.71 -12.09 35.96
CA ASP A 276 -2.48 -11.00 36.54
C ASP A 276 -1.89 -9.64 36.15
N VAL A 277 -2.73 -8.74 35.59
CA VAL A 277 -2.34 -7.42 35.05
C VAL A 277 -1.72 -6.48 36.10
N GLN A 278 -1.78 -6.81 37.40
CA GLN A 278 -1.32 -5.95 38.49
C GLN A 278 0.19 -6.02 38.83
N LYS A 279 0.98 -6.95 38.27
CA LYS A 279 2.37 -7.20 38.74
C LYS A 279 3.50 -6.76 37.80
N VAL A 280 3.22 -5.93 36.79
CA VAL A 280 4.08 -5.84 35.59
C VAL A 280 5.19 -4.77 35.65
N ARG A 281 5.23 -3.90 36.67
CA ARG A 281 6.27 -2.85 36.73
C ARG A 281 7.71 -3.37 36.90
N HIS A 282 7.93 -4.59 37.38
CA HIS A 282 9.29 -5.08 37.65
C HIS A 282 9.99 -5.80 36.48
N CYS A 283 9.29 -6.35 35.48
CA CYS A 283 9.98 -7.13 34.43
C CYS A 283 10.68 -6.27 33.35
N VAL A 284 10.26 -5.02 33.17
CA VAL A 284 10.74 -4.17 32.05
C VAL A 284 12.13 -3.57 32.34
N GLU A 285 12.44 -3.32 33.60
CA GLU A 285 13.69 -2.64 34.01
C GLU A 285 14.92 -3.58 33.95
N ASP A 286 14.75 -4.88 34.21
CA ASP A 286 15.87 -5.83 34.25
C ASP A 286 16.37 -6.24 32.85
N THR A 287 15.51 -6.22 31.83
CA THR A 287 15.85 -6.67 30.47
C THR A 287 16.55 -5.62 29.60
N ALA A 288 16.29 -4.33 29.82
CA ALA A 288 16.91 -3.24 29.05
C ALA A 288 18.45 -3.21 29.22
N TYR A 289 18.94 -3.63 30.39
CA TYR A 289 20.37 -3.68 30.71
C TYR A 289 21.13 -4.77 29.92
N GLN A 290 20.47 -5.87 29.54
CA GLN A 290 21.11 -6.96 28.81
C GLN A 290 21.18 -6.73 27.29
N SER A 291 20.22 -5.99 26.72
CA SER A 291 20.19 -5.73 25.26
C SER A 291 21.27 -4.75 24.78
N GLU A 292 21.65 -3.76 25.60
CA GLU A 292 22.74 -2.83 25.25
C GLU A 292 24.10 -3.54 25.16
N HIS A 293 24.30 -4.58 25.98
CA HIS A 293 25.54 -5.38 25.97
C HIS A 293 25.64 -6.35 24.79
N CYS A 294 24.51 -6.79 24.21
CA CYS A 294 24.50 -7.73 23.09
C CYS A 294 24.78 -7.05 21.75
N LEU A 295 24.27 -5.82 21.53
CA LEU A 295 24.50 -5.03 20.31
C LEU A 295 25.95 -4.55 20.15
N GLN A 296 26.69 -4.36 21.25
CA GLN A 296 28.11 -3.96 21.18
C GLN A 296 29.04 -5.12 20.76
N ASN A 297 28.65 -6.37 21.02
CA ASN A 297 29.47 -7.53 20.67
C ASN A 297 29.31 -7.97 19.21
N GLU A 298 28.16 -7.71 18.58
CA GLU A 298 27.94 -8.06 17.16
C GLU A 298 28.58 -7.06 16.18
N ILE A 299 28.77 -5.79 16.57
CA ILE A 299 29.45 -4.77 15.76
C ILE A 299 30.98 -4.96 15.77
N SER A 300 31.52 -5.70 16.74
CA SER A 300 32.97 -5.94 16.89
C SER A 300 33.48 -7.17 16.13
N LEU A 301 32.61 -7.89 15.42
CA LEU A 301 32.93 -9.15 14.71
C LEU A 301 32.61 -9.11 13.19
N SER A 302 32.43 -7.92 12.62
CA SER A 302 32.25 -7.71 11.17
C SER A 302 33.21 -6.68 10.61
#